data_AF-A0A0N0V0I9-F1
#
_entry.id   AF-A0A0N0V0I9-F1
#
_cell.length_a   1.000
_cell.length_b   1.000
_cell.length_c   1.000
_cell.angle_alpha   90.00
_cell.angle_beta   90.00
_cell.angle_gamma   90.00
#
_symmetry.space_group_name_H-M   'P 1'
#
loop_
_entity.id
_entity.type
_entity.pdbx_description
1 polymer ?
#
loop_
_entity_poly.entity_id
_entity_poly.type
_entity_poly.pdbx_seq_one_letter_code
_entity_poly.pdbx_strand_id
1 'polypeptide(L)'
;MKKLRPISPFLYSFFWDCDPEKIDVVAHSSFIMHRIMERGTYAAMRWLQQTYTDDQRCSFLEQKGYRVLPLRELNYWLLMSGVKDKRREILLDKSRKQNNVWQKRNSY
;
A
#
# COMPACT_ATOMS: atom_id res chain seq x y z
N MET A 1 18.83 -19.09 12.82
CA MET A 1 18.38 -17.67 12.79
C MET A 1 17.95 -17.34 11.36
N LYS A 2 16.76 -16.77 11.13
CA LYS A 2 16.32 -16.37 9.78
C LYS A 2 17.15 -15.15 9.35
N LYS A 3 17.79 -15.22 8.18
CA LYS A 3 18.59 -14.12 7.63
C LYS A 3 17.65 -12.99 7.19
N LEU A 4 17.94 -11.77 7.66
CA LEU A 4 17.25 -10.55 7.25
C LEU A 4 17.35 -10.36 5.73
N ARG A 5 16.23 -10.02 5.09
CA ARG A 5 16.18 -9.59 3.68
C ARG A 5 16.02 -8.07 3.64
N PRO A 6 17.11 -7.30 3.53
CA PRO A 6 17.03 -5.84 3.61
C PRO A 6 16.33 -5.24 2.40
N ILE A 7 15.67 -4.10 2.61
CA ILE A 7 15.14 -3.26 1.52
C ILE A 7 16.28 -2.56 0.76
N SER A 8 16.00 -2.14 -0.47
CA SER A 8 17.00 -1.43 -1.28
C SER A 8 17.28 -0.01 -0.75
N PRO A 9 18.54 0.46 -0.70
CA PRO A 9 18.91 1.78 -0.16
C PRO A 9 18.17 2.98 -0.78
N PHE A 10 17.84 2.92 -2.07
CA PHE A 10 17.12 4.03 -2.72
C PHE A 10 15.69 4.21 -2.17
N LEU A 11 15.18 3.25 -1.40
CA LEU A 11 13.86 3.33 -0.75
C LEU A 11 13.92 3.97 0.64
N TYR A 12 15.10 4.21 1.22
CA TYR A 12 15.25 4.64 2.62
C TYR A 12 14.50 5.94 2.90
N SER A 13 14.42 6.85 1.94
CA SER A 13 13.70 8.12 2.08
C SER A 13 12.18 7.96 2.32
N PHE A 14 11.59 6.82 1.96
CA PHE A 14 10.17 6.52 2.26
C PHE A 14 9.94 6.08 3.71
N PHE A 15 11.02 5.84 4.48
CA PHE A 15 11.01 5.28 5.82
C PHE A 15 11.69 6.19 6.85
N TRP A 16 11.55 7.50 6.67
CA TRP A 16 12.21 8.53 7.49
C TRP A 16 11.95 8.43 9.00
N ASP A 17 10.88 7.73 9.40
CA ASP A 17 10.43 7.56 10.78
C ASP A 17 10.98 6.30 11.48
N CYS A 18 11.80 5.50 10.81
CA CYS A 18 12.39 4.29 11.37
C CYS A 18 13.78 4.02 10.81
N ASP A 19 14.47 3.02 11.38
CA ASP A 19 15.76 2.56 10.89
C ASP A 19 15.55 1.64 9.66
N PRO A 20 15.85 2.10 8.44
CA PRO A 20 15.56 1.35 7.22
C PRO A 20 16.41 0.09 7.08
N GLU A 21 17.56 0.01 7.75
CA GLU A 21 18.44 -1.17 7.71
C GLU A 21 17.83 -2.37 8.44
N LYS A 22 16.90 -2.11 9.36
CA LYS A 22 16.17 -3.16 10.12
C LYS A 22 14.90 -3.62 9.41
N ILE A 23 14.55 -3.04 8.28
CA ILE A 23 13.35 -3.39 7.53
C ILE A 23 13.59 -4.67 6.71
N ASP A 24 13.01 -5.77 7.18
CA ASP A 24 12.85 -7.00 6.40
C ASP A 24 11.75 -6.89 5.34
N VAL A 25 12.08 -7.17 4.08
CA VAL A 25 11.16 -7.16 2.93
C VAL A 25 9.96 -8.08 3.11
N VAL A 26 10.12 -9.22 3.77
CA VAL A 26 9.03 -10.21 3.91
C VAL A 26 8.21 -9.93 5.17
N ALA A 27 8.88 -9.79 6.31
CA ALA A 27 8.22 -9.61 7.60
C ALA A 27 7.47 -8.26 7.68
N HIS A 28 7.98 -7.23 7.02
CA HIS A 28 7.38 -5.89 7.02
C HIS A 28 6.66 -5.55 5.71
N SER A 29 6.27 -6.55 4.92
CA SER A 29 5.61 -6.39 3.63
C SER A 29 4.43 -5.40 3.63
N SER A 30 3.51 -5.49 4.60
CA SER A 30 2.38 -4.54 4.74
C SER A 30 2.83 -3.10 4.92
N PHE A 31 3.89 -2.87 5.70
CA PHE A 31 4.41 -1.52 5.99
C PHE A 31 5.07 -0.93 4.74
N ILE A 32 5.89 -1.73 4.06
CA ILE A 32 6.55 -1.35 2.81
C ILE A 32 5.53 -1.06 1.71
N MET A 33 4.54 -1.94 1.54
CA MET A 33 3.46 -1.74 0.56
C MET A 33 2.70 -0.45 0.84
N HIS A 34 2.30 -0.20 2.09
CA HIS A 34 1.62 1.05 2.43
C HIS A 34 2.44 2.28 2.05
N ARG A 35 3.72 2.34 2.46
CA ARG A 35 4.60 3.49 2.20
C ARG A 35 4.80 3.73 0.70
N ILE A 36 5.12 2.69 -0.07
CA ILE A 36 5.38 2.83 -1.50
C ILE A 36 4.09 3.06 -2.29
N MET A 37 2.98 2.39 -1.93
CA MET A 37 1.72 2.56 -2.64
C MET A 37 1.13 3.96 -2.45
N GLU A 38 1.35 4.59 -1.29
CA GLU A 38 0.84 5.93 -0.99
C GLU A 38 1.61 7.05 -1.70
N ARG A 39 2.95 6.96 -1.75
CA ARG A 39 3.81 8.09 -2.16
C ARG A 39 5.07 7.68 -2.94
N GLY A 40 5.11 6.47 -3.46
CA GLY A 40 6.26 5.92 -4.17
C GLY A 40 6.56 6.64 -5.48
N THR A 41 7.85 6.81 -5.79
CA THR A 41 8.28 7.20 -7.13
C THR A 41 8.11 6.05 -8.12
N TYR A 42 8.18 6.32 -9.42
CA TYR A 42 8.12 5.28 -10.46
C TYR A 42 9.11 4.11 -10.20
N ALA A 43 10.34 4.42 -9.79
CA ALA A 43 11.34 3.41 -9.43
C ALA A 43 10.90 2.54 -8.24
N ALA A 44 10.33 3.16 -7.20
CA ALA A 44 9.81 2.44 -6.04
C ALA A 44 8.60 1.55 -6.41
N MET A 45 7.70 2.05 -7.27
CA MET A 45 6.56 1.30 -7.77
C MET A 45 6.99 0.06 -8.58
N ARG A 46 8.00 0.22 -9.45
CA ARG A 46 8.59 -0.90 -10.21
C ARG A 46 9.22 -1.93 -9.29
N TRP A 47 9.96 -1.50 -8.28
CA TRP A 47 10.52 -2.40 -7.28
C TRP A 47 9.45 -3.15 -6.51
N LEU A 48 8.37 -2.48 -6.09
CA LEU A 48 7.25 -3.11 -5.39
C LEU A 48 6.57 -4.17 -6.28
N GLN A 49 6.41 -3.88 -7.56
CA GLN A 49 5.82 -4.82 -8.52
C GLN A 49 6.65 -6.09 -8.72
N GLN A 50 7.98 -5.95 -8.69
CA GLN A 50 8.92 -7.07 -8.83
C GLN A 50 9.11 -7.86 -7.52
N THR A 51 8.95 -7.19 -6.38
CA THR A 51 9.25 -7.77 -5.06
C THR A 51 8.10 -8.59 -4.51
N TYR A 52 6.87 -8.16 -4.75
CA TYR A 52 5.67 -8.84 -4.26
C TYR A 52 4.86 -9.38 -5.43
N THR A 53 4.11 -10.45 -5.22
CA THR A 53 3.21 -10.98 -6.24
C THR A 53 1.91 -10.17 -6.30
N ASP A 54 1.14 -10.34 -7.37
CA ASP A 54 -0.22 -9.79 -7.47
C ASP A 54 -1.09 -10.23 -6.29
N ASP A 55 -1.04 -11.51 -5.91
CA ASP A 55 -1.81 -12.04 -4.78
C ASP A 55 -1.46 -11.36 -3.45
N GLN A 56 -0.18 -11.08 -3.21
CA GLN A 56 0.27 -10.38 -2.00
C GLN A 56 -0.22 -8.93 -1.99
N ARG A 57 -0.13 -8.24 -3.13
CA ARG A 57 -0.66 -6.86 -3.27
C ARG A 57 -2.17 -6.83 -3.11
N CYS A 58 -2.90 -7.71 -3.79
CA CYS A 58 -4.34 -7.89 -3.66
C CYS A 58 -4.73 -8.12 -2.20
N SER A 59 -4.09 -9.08 -1.53
CA SER A 59 -4.34 -9.38 -0.11
C SER A 59 -4.15 -8.14 0.77
N PHE A 60 -3.08 -7.38 0.57
CA PHE A 60 -2.87 -6.12 1.29
C PHE A 60 -3.97 -5.09 1.01
N LEU A 61 -4.34 -4.89 -0.25
CA LEU A 61 -5.36 -3.92 -0.67
C LEU A 61 -6.73 -4.26 -0.06
N GLU A 62 -7.07 -5.54 -0.04
CA GLU A 62 -8.34 -6.03 0.51
C GLU A 62 -8.41 -5.98 2.03
N GLN A 63 -7.31 -6.22 2.73
CA GLN A 63 -7.28 -6.27 4.19
C GLN A 63 -7.07 -4.90 4.82
N LYS A 64 -6.17 -4.09 4.24
CA LYS A 64 -5.69 -2.84 4.83
C LYS A 64 -5.79 -1.66 3.86
N GLY A 65 -5.42 -1.85 2.59
CA GLY A 65 -5.27 -0.76 1.62
C GLY A 65 -6.49 0.14 1.50
N TYR A 66 -7.71 -0.42 1.48
CA TYR A 66 -8.93 0.39 1.38
C TYR A 66 -9.17 1.36 2.54
N ARG A 67 -8.51 1.14 3.69
CA ARG A 67 -8.60 1.97 4.90
C ARG A 67 -7.48 3.00 5.00
N VAL A 68 -6.31 2.69 4.44
CA VAL A 68 -5.08 3.45 4.68
C VAL A 68 -4.56 4.19 3.46
N LEU A 69 -5.03 3.84 2.26
CA LEU A 69 -4.61 4.51 1.03
C LEU A 69 -5.62 5.58 0.61
N PRO A 70 -5.14 6.71 0.06
CA PRO A 70 -6.00 7.65 -0.65
C PRO A 70 -6.75 6.95 -1.80
N LEU A 71 -7.97 7.41 -2.10
CA LEU A 71 -8.86 6.75 -3.06
C LEU A 71 -8.24 6.59 -4.45
N ARG A 72 -7.46 7.59 -4.89
CA ARG A 72 -6.73 7.56 -6.17
C ARG A 72 -5.73 6.41 -6.21
N GLU A 73 -4.88 6.31 -5.19
CA GLU A 73 -3.84 5.28 -5.14
C GLU A 73 -4.43 3.90 -4.94
N LEU A 74 -5.46 3.78 -4.09
CA LEU A 74 -6.22 2.53 -3.96
C LEU A 74 -6.75 2.05 -5.31
N ASN A 75 -7.38 2.92 -6.10
CA ASN A 75 -7.92 2.55 -7.41
C ASN A 75 -6.83 2.09 -8.38
N TYR A 76 -5.72 2.85 -8.44
CA TYR A 76 -4.58 2.51 -9.28
C TYR A 76 -4.02 1.12 -8.93
N TRP A 77 -3.78 0.84 -7.65
CA TRP A 77 -3.19 -0.43 -7.23
C TRP A 77 -4.13 -1.62 -7.34
N LEU A 78 -5.45 -1.42 -7.19
CA LEU A 78 -6.45 -2.46 -7.47
C LEU A 78 -6.44 -2.86 -8.95
N LEU A 79 -6.31 -1.87 -9.86
CA LEU A 79 -6.16 -2.12 -11.29
C LEU A 79 -4.86 -2.86 -11.60
N MET A 80 -3.73 -2.35 -11.08
CA MET A 80 -2.41 -2.93 -11.35
C MET A 80 -2.22 -4.34 -10.78
N SER A 81 -2.97 -4.71 -9.73
CA SER A 81 -2.92 -6.05 -9.14
C SER A 81 -3.93 -7.02 -9.78
N GLY A 82 -4.66 -6.60 -10.82
CA GLY A 82 -5.61 -7.46 -11.54
C GLY A 82 -6.91 -7.74 -10.78
N VAL A 83 -7.29 -6.88 -9.82
CA VAL A 83 -8.56 -7.06 -9.09
C VAL A 83 -9.74 -6.82 -10.03
N LYS A 84 -10.64 -7.81 -10.11
CA LYS A 84 -11.85 -7.78 -10.94
C LYS A 84 -12.72 -6.55 -10.63
N ASP A 85 -13.37 -5.99 -11.66
CA ASP A 85 -14.15 -4.75 -11.57
C ASP A 85 -15.16 -4.75 -10.40
N LYS A 86 -16.00 -5.78 -10.28
CA LYS A 86 -16.97 -5.90 -9.18
C LYS A 86 -16.32 -5.82 -7.79
N ARG A 87 -15.16 -6.46 -7.62
CA ARG A 87 -14.44 -6.45 -6.34
C ARG A 87 -13.78 -5.10 -6.09
N ARG A 88 -13.22 -4.48 -7.12
CA ARG A 88 -12.64 -3.13 -7.07
C ARG A 88 -13.70 -2.11 -6.63
N GLU A 89 -14.88 -2.14 -7.23
CA GLU A 89 -16.01 -1.25 -6.86
C GLU A 89 -16.39 -1.36 -5.38
N ILE A 90 -16.51 -2.59 -4.86
CA ILE A 90 -16.81 -2.82 -3.43
C ILE A 90 -15.75 -2.20 -2.52
N LEU A 91 -14.47 -2.33 -2.86
CA LEU A 91 -13.37 -1.80 -2.05
C LEU A 91 -13.32 -0.26 -2.11
N LEU A 92 -13.60 0.33 -3.28
CA LEU A 92 -13.69 1.78 -3.43
C LEU A 92 -14.87 2.36 -2.65
N ASP A 93 -16.04 1.72 -2.69
CA ASP A 93 -17.20 2.14 -1.89
C ASP A 93 -16.91 2.09 -0.38
N LYS A 94 -16.27 1.01 0.09
CA LYS A 94 -15.82 0.90 1.49
C LYS A 94 -14.88 2.05 1.88
N SER A 95 -13.92 2.37 1.02
CA SER A 95 -12.97 3.47 1.27
C SER A 95 -13.66 4.84 1.32
N ARG A 96 -14.60 5.12 0.41
CA ARG A 96 -15.40 6.36 0.40
C ARG A 96 -16.20 6.55 1.68
N LYS A 97 -16.90 5.50 2.13
CA LYS A 97 -17.71 5.54 3.36
C LYS A 97 -16.88 5.87 4.60
N GLN A 98 -15.61 5.46 4.65
CA GLN A 98 -14.70 5.82 5.74
C GLN A 98 -14.24 7.28 5.66
N ASN A 99 -13.89 7.76 4.47
CA ASN A 99 -13.50 9.17 4.28
C ASN A 99 -14.63 10.16 4.64
N ASN A 100 -15.89 9.75 4.50
CA ASN A 100 -17.05 10.57 4.88
C ASN A 100 -17.12 10.87 6.39
N VAL A 101 -16.38 10.14 7.25
CA VAL A 101 -16.33 10.43 8.70
C VAL A 101 -15.64 11.79 8.96
N TRP A 102 -14.61 12.13 8.18
CA TRP A 102 -13.96 13.44 8.27
C TRP A 102 -14.81 14.56 7.64
N GLN A 103 -15.56 14.27 6.58
CA GLN A 103 -16.49 15.24 5.98
C GLN A 103 -17.63 15.62 6.94
N LYS A 104 -18.14 14.67 7.75
CA LYS A 104 -19.17 14.96 8.77
C LYS A 104 -18.71 15.91 9.87
N ARG A 105 -17.40 16.10 10.05
CA ARG A 105 -16.85 16.94 11.12
C ARG A 105 -16.85 18.44 10.77
N ASN A 106 -16.94 18.79 9.49
CA ASN A 106 -16.97 20.16 8.97
C ASN A 106 -18.39 20.62 8.54
N SER A 107 -19.46 19.96 9.03
CA SER A 107 -20.85 20.31 8.71
C SER A 107 -21.57 21.05 9.85
N TYR A 108 -20.82 21.80 10.67
CA TYR A 108 -21.36 22.66 11.74
C TYR A 108 -21.02 24.12 11.47
#